data_AF-A0A6G0HLD1-F1
#
_entry.id   AF-A0A6G0HLD1-F1
#
_cell.length_a   1.000
_cell.length_b   1.000
_cell.length_c   1.000
_cell.angle_alpha   90.00
_cell.angle_beta   90.00
_cell.angle_gamma   90.00
#
_symmetry.space_group_name_H-M   'P 1'
#
loop_
_entity.id
_entity.type
_entity.pdbx_description
1 polymer ?
#
loop_
_entity_poly.entity_id
_entity_poly.type
_entity_poly.pdbx_seq_one_letter_code
_entity_poly.pdbx_strand_id
1 'polypeptide(L)'
;MAAVWRCMLALVVLMCLCSWGSTQVIGGAQSRPRPQRRPRKKPKVEPIDVIPPAQNIDIERMTGIWYLLNTASKCSYLINHGTKVEPTVMNLTRPADSSQTLSVSIKTRHNHQCWEILQVYDISPTPGRLTLKGPRPELNTDIMISDTDYDSYAVIFYQKRGQITLKLYGGFLK
;
A
#
# COMPACT_ATOMS: atom_id res chain seq x y z
N MET A 1 31.60 -1.97 93.40
CA MET A 1 31.82 -1.48 92.02
C MET A 1 31.44 -2.48 90.91
N ALA A 2 31.14 -3.75 91.21
CA ALA A 2 30.76 -4.77 90.21
C ALA A 2 29.39 -4.54 89.52
N ALA A 3 28.48 -3.79 90.14
CA ALA A 3 27.16 -3.49 89.58
C ALA A 3 27.21 -2.53 88.37
N VAL A 4 28.11 -1.54 88.40
CA VAL A 4 28.31 -0.60 87.29
C VAL A 4 28.87 -1.32 86.06
N TRP A 5 29.79 -2.27 86.28
CA TRP A 5 30.38 -3.07 85.21
C TRP A 5 29.35 -3.96 84.50
N ARG A 6 28.41 -4.55 85.24
CA ARG A 6 27.31 -5.35 84.67
C ARG A 6 26.33 -4.50 83.88
N CYS A 7 26.00 -3.29 84.34
CA CYS A 7 25.16 -2.35 83.58
C CYS A 7 25.83 -1.87 82.29
N MET A 8 27.14 -1.58 82.33
CA MET A 8 27.87 -1.15 81.13
C MET A 8 27.95 -2.27 80.09
N LEU A 9 28.19 -3.52 80.51
CA LEU A 9 28.15 -4.67 79.59
C LEU A 9 26.74 -4.88 79.01
N ALA A 10 25.69 -4.75 79.80
CA ALA A 10 24.31 -4.85 79.31
C ALA A 10 23.99 -3.77 78.28
N LEU A 11 24.44 -2.53 78.49
CA LEU A 11 24.27 -1.43 77.54
C LEU A 11 25.04 -1.65 76.23
N VAL A 12 26.27 -2.18 76.31
CA VAL A 12 27.06 -2.51 75.11
C VAL A 12 26.41 -3.66 74.32
N VAL A 13 25.90 -4.69 75.00
CA VAL A 13 25.18 -5.79 74.33
C VAL A 13 23.89 -5.30 73.70
N LEU A 14 23.13 -4.42 74.37
CA LEU A 14 21.90 -3.84 73.82
C LEU A 14 22.20 -2.96 72.59
N MET A 15 23.27 -2.17 72.62
CA MET A 15 23.72 -1.37 71.47
C MET A 15 24.17 -2.24 70.30
N CYS A 16 24.90 -3.34 70.57
CA CYS A 16 25.27 -4.29 69.52
C CYS A 16 24.04 -4.95 68.89
N LEU A 17 23.04 -5.35 69.69
CA LEU A 17 21.79 -5.92 69.20
C LEU A 17 20.96 -4.92 68.38
N CYS A 18 20.93 -3.64 68.78
CA CYS A 18 20.26 -2.58 68.03
C CYS A 18 20.96 -2.21 66.71
N SER A 19 22.27 -2.49 66.59
CA SER A 19 23.03 -2.23 65.34
C SER A 19 22.86 -3.30 64.26
N TRP A 20 22.27 -4.45 64.59
CA TRP A 20 21.99 -5.53 63.63
C TRP A 20 20.66 -5.37 62.87
N GLY A 21 20.14 -4.14 62.83
CA GLY A 21 18.94 -3.77 62.08
C GLY A 21 19.06 -4.02 60.58
N SER A 22 18.53 -5.16 60.14
CA SER A 22 17.95 -5.44 58.81
C SER A 22 18.70 -4.85 57.62
N THR A 23 19.66 -5.61 57.08
CA THR A 23 20.08 -5.43 55.69
C THR A 23 18.88 -5.72 54.79
N GLN A 24 18.24 -4.68 54.27
CA GLN A 24 17.24 -4.85 53.22
C GLN A 24 17.93 -5.49 52.01
N VAL A 25 17.56 -6.73 51.71
CA VAL A 25 17.92 -7.38 50.45
C VAL A 25 17.25 -6.58 49.34
N ILE A 26 17.99 -5.68 48.71
CA ILE A 26 17.56 -4.98 47.50
C ILE A 26 17.33 -6.08 46.46
N GLY A 27 16.06 -6.29 46.10
CA GLY A 27 15.67 -7.29 45.11
C GLY A 27 16.52 -7.13 43.85
N GLY A 28 17.25 -8.19 43.51
CA GLY A 28 18.09 -8.21 42.32
C GLY A 28 17.31 -7.88 41.06
N ALA A 29 17.99 -7.31 40.07
CA ALA A 29 17.39 -6.90 38.81
C ALA A 29 16.63 -8.07 38.15
N GLN A 30 15.30 -7.97 38.06
CA GLN A 30 14.49 -8.88 37.26
C GLN A 30 14.87 -8.70 35.78
N SER A 31 15.51 -9.72 35.20
CA SER A 31 15.83 -9.75 33.78
C SER A 31 14.53 -9.72 32.98
N ARG A 32 14.35 -8.70 32.13
CA ARG A 32 13.20 -8.64 31.21
C ARG A 32 13.18 -9.89 30.32
N PRO A 33 12.02 -10.54 30.10
CA PRO A 33 11.89 -11.63 29.15
C PRO A 33 12.43 -11.20 27.79
N ARG A 34 13.26 -12.05 27.18
CA ARG A 34 13.80 -11.80 25.83
C ARG A 34 12.62 -11.61 24.86
N PRO A 35 12.58 -10.54 24.04
CA PRO A 35 11.49 -10.34 23.10
C PRO A 35 11.34 -11.58 22.23
N GLN A 36 10.17 -12.23 22.29
CA GLN A 36 9.87 -13.33 21.39
C GLN A 36 9.99 -12.81 19.96
N ARG A 37 10.68 -13.58 19.12
CA ARG A 37 10.93 -13.24 17.72
C ARG A 37 9.59 -12.98 17.05
N ARG A 38 9.37 -11.75 16.55
CA ARG A 38 8.12 -11.39 15.88
C ARG A 38 7.84 -12.44 14.78
N PRO A 39 6.62 -13.01 14.72
CA PRO A 39 6.28 -13.96 13.68
C PRO A 39 6.58 -13.36 12.30
N ARG A 40 7.12 -14.19 11.40
CA ARG A 40 7.52 -13.77 10.05
C ARG A 40 6.29 -13.18 9.36
N LYS A 41 6.37 -11.91 8.97
CA LYS A 41 5.27 -11.23 8.26
C LYS A 41 4.99 -12.03 6.98
N LYS A 42 3.74 -12.47 6.79
CA LYS A 42 3.34 -13.15 5.54
C LYS A 42 3.67 -12.23 4.35
N PRO A 43 4.05 -12.78 3.19
CA PRO A 43 4.24 -11.98 1.97
C PRO A 43 2.99 -11.14 1.73
N LYS A 44 3.18 -9.85 1.47
CA LYS A 44 2.07 -8.95 1.15
C LYS A 44 1.65 -9.29 -0.28
N VAL A 45 0.59 -10.05 -0.44
CA VAL A 45 -0.03 -10.28 -1.75
C VAL A 45 -0.68 -8.97 -2.16
N GLU A 46 -0.26 -8.43 -3.30
CA GLU A 46 -0.82 -7.21 -3.84
C GLU A 46 -2.20 -7.50 -4.46
N PRO A 47 -3.23 -6.65 -4.24
CA PRO A 47 -4.60 -6.93 -4.68
C PRO A 47 -4.76 -7.30 -6.16
N ILE A 48 -3.96 -6.68 -7.04
CA ILE A 48 -4.00 -6.88 -8.49
C ILE A 48 -3.51 -8.27 -8.91
N ASP A 49 -2.65 -8.91 -8.12
CA ASP A 49 -2.13 -10.24 -8.41
C ASP A 49 -3.17 -11.35 -8.16
N VAL A 50 -4.26 -11.03 -7.46
CA VAL A 50 -5.39 -11.96 -7.21
C VAL A 50 -6.42 -11.91 -8.34
N ILE A 51 -6.34 -10.89 -9.19
CA ILE A 51 -7.29 -10.73 -10.30
C ILE A 51 -6.88 -11.69 -11.41
N PRO A 52 -7.79 -12.56 -11.89
CA PRO A 52 -7.48 -13.42 -13.00
C PRO A 52 -7.12 -12.54 -14.22
N PRO A 53 -5.97 -12.76 -14.87
CA PRO A 53 -5.65 -12.06 -16.09
C PRO A 53 -6.66 -12.48 -17.16
N ALA A 54 -7.11 -11.54 -17.99
CA ALA A 54 -7.85 -11.92 -19.19
C ALA A 54 -6.95 -12.83 -20.05
N GLN A 55 -7.53 -13.92 -20.54
CA GLN A 55 -6.80 -14.81 -21.43
C GLN A 55 -6.58 -14.11 -22.77
N ASN A 56 -5.31 -13.95 -23.15
CA ASN A 56 -4.87 -13.45 -24.45
C ASN A 56 -5.44 -12.07 -24.84
N ILE A 57 -5.21 -11.06 -24.00
CA ILE A 57 -5.47 -9.65 -24.37
C ILE A 57 -4.55 -9.23 -25.53
N ASP A 58 -5.16 -8.81 -26.62
CA ASP A 58 -4.48 -8.15 -27.74
C ASP A 58 -4.55 -6.62 -27.59
N ILE A 59 -3.43 -6.02 -27.19
CA ILE A 59 -3.32 -4.57 -26.97
C ILE A 59 -3.50 -3.78 -28.28
N GLU A 60 -3.19 -4.35 -29.44
CA GLU A 60 -3.36 -3.66 -30.73
C GLU A 60 -4.85 -3.43 -31.03
N ARG A 61 -5.68 -4.44 -30.75
CA ARG A 61 -7.13 -4.36 -30.92
C ARG A 61 -7.81 -3.40 -29.95
N MET A 62 -7.12 -3.03 -28.88
CA MET A 62 -7.58 -2.03 -27.90
C MET A 62 -7.31 -0.59 -28.34
N THR A 63 -6.59 -0.35 -29.45
CA THR A 63 -6.33 1.01 -29.93
C THR A 63 -7.62 1.73 -30.33
N GLY A 64 -7.64 3.05 -30.14
CA GLY A 64 -8.81 3.89 -30.40
C GLY A 64 -9.40 4.52 -29.14
N ILE A 65 -10.64 4.99 -29.27
CA ILE A 65 -11.32 5.84 -28.29
C ILE A 65 -12.19 5.00 -27.36
N TRP A 66 -12.04 5.26 -26.07
CA TRP A 66 -12.74 4.60 -24.97
C TRP A 66 -13.36 5.63 -24.04
N TYR A 67 -14.63 5.44 -23.67
CA TYR A 67 -15.37 6.34 -22.79
C TYR A 67 -15.45 5.76 -21.39
N LEU A 68 -15.04 6.51 -20.37
CA LEU A 68 -15.17 6.06 -18.98
C LEU A 68 -16.64 6.08 -18.56
N LEU A 69 -17.21 4.90 -18.30
CA LEU A 69 -18.60 4.75 -17.91
C LEU A 69 -18.77 4.72 -16.39
N ASN A 70 -17.87 4.02 -15.69
CA ASN A 70 -17.95 3.87 -14.25
C ASN A 70 -16.56 3.66 -13.62
N THR A 71 -16.43 4.01 -12.35
CA THR A 71 -15.22 3.81 -11.55
C THR A 71 -15.58 3.37 -10.14
N ALA A 72 -14.92 2.33 -9.66
CA ALA A 72 -15.01 1.87 -8.27
C ALA A 72 -13.60 1.84 -7.67
N SER A 73 -13.41 2.34 -6.45
CA SER A 73 -12.08 2.40 -5.82
C SER A 73 -12.13 2.03 -4.35
N LYS A 74 -11.04 1.45 -3.84
CA LYS A 74 -10.76 1.35 -2.39
C LYS A 74 -9.98 2.56 -1.86
N CYS A 75 -9.48 3.44 -2.74
CA CYS A 75 -8.77 4.64 -2.35
C CYS A 75 -9.76 5.70 -1.83
N SER A 76 -9.69 6.00 -0.53
CA SER A 76 -10.59 6.97 0.11
C SER A 76 -10.60 8.34 -0.58
N TYR A 77 -9.44 8.81 -1.04
CA TYR A 77 -9.35 10.07 -1.77
C TYR A 77 -10.15 10.04 -3.08
N LEU A 78 -10.03 8.96 -3.86
CA LEU A 78 -10.78 8.81 -5.12
C LEU A 78 -12.28 8.62 -4.86
N ILE A 79 -12.68 7.96 -3.78
CA ILE A 79 -14.08 7.86 -3.38
C ILE A 79 -14.65 9.25 -3.05
N ASN A 80 -13.91 10.04 -2.27
CA ASN A 80 -14.41 11.32 -1.75
C ASN A 80 -14.30 12.48 -2.75
N HIS A 81 -13.34 12.42 -3.68
CA HIS A 81 -13.05 13.51 -4.60
C HIS A 81 -13.11 13.11 -6.08
N GLY A 82 -12.96 11.82 -6.40
CA GLY A 82 -12.99 11.30 -7.77
C GLY A 82 -14.37 10.84 -8.25
N THR A 83 -15.37 10.77 -7.37
CA THR A 83 -16.77 10.44 -7.71
C THR A 83 -17.55 11.60 -8.34
N LYS A 84 -16.96 12.79 -8.41
CA LYS A 84 -17.34 13.81 -9.41
C LYS A 84 -16.81 13.35 -10.77
N VAL A 85 -17.38 12.26 -11.30
CA VAL A 85 -16.91 11.65 -12.55
C VAL A 85 -17.28 12.59 -13.69
N GLU A 86 -16.35 13.48 -14.02
CA GLU A 86 -16.47 14.30 -15.21
C GLU A 86 -16.36 13.42 -16.45
N PRO A 87 -17.06 13.74 -17.55
CA PRO A 87 -16.95 12.98 -18.79
C PRO A 87 -15.48 12.83 -19.17
N THR A 88 -15.02 11.58 -19.18
CA THR A 88 -13.61 11.24 -19.39
C THR A 88 -13.52 10.32 -20.59
N VAL A 89 -12.66 10.69 -21.54
CA VAL A 89 -12.39 9.94 -22.77
C VAL A 89 -10.92 9.57 -22.78
N MET A 90 -10.61 8.32 -23.10
CA MET A 90 -9.26 7.80 -23.24
C MET A 90 -9.03 7.41 -24.70
N ASN A 91 -7.93 7.86 -25.29
CA ASN A 91 -7.49 7.43 -26.62
C ASN A 91 -6.19 6.63 -26.48
N LEU A 92 -6.21 5.40 -26.98
CA LEU A 92 -5.08 4.48 -26.95
C LEU A 92 -4.43 4.42 -28.33
N THR A 93 -3.14 4.71 -28.41
CA THR A 93 -2.37 4.67 -29.66
C THR A 93 -1.07 3.89 -29.50
N ARG A 94 -0.71 3.13 -30.53
CA ARG A 94 0.57 2.43 -30.60
C ARG A 94 1.59 3.29 -31.34
N PRO A 95 2.70 3.69 -30.68
CA PRO A 95 3.80 4.37 -31.37
C PRO A 95 4.38 3.45 -32.46
N ALA A 96 4.65 3.98 -33.65
CA ALA A 96 5.22 3.21 -34.76
C ALA A 96 6.64 2.69 -34.46
N ASP A 97 7.31 3.37 -33.54
CA ASP A 97 8.70 3.29 -33.16
C ASP A 97 8.93 2.43 -31.90
N SER A 98 7.88 1.96 -31.22
CA SER A 98 8.02 1.07 -30.07
C SER A 98 6.88 0.06 -29.93
N SER A 99 7.23 -1.23 -29.93
CA SER A 99 6.27 -2.32 -29.68
C SER A 99 6.02 -2.60 -28.20
N GLN A 100 6.77 -1.95 -27.31
CA GLN A 100 6.76 -2.20 -25.86
C GLN A 100 6.01 -1.12 -25.06
N THR A 101 5.53 -0.07 -25.72
CA THR A 101 4.77 0.99 -25.03
C THR A 101 3.43 1.24 -25.70
N LEU A 102 2.53 1.83 -24.92
CA LEU A 102 1.20 2.26 -25.34
C LEU A 102 1.04 3.73 -24.94
N SER A 103 0.79 4.59 -25.93
CA SER A 103 0.50 5.99 -25.71
C SER A 103 -0.96 6.15 -25.32
N VAL A 104 -1.21 6.91 -24.26
CA VAL A 104 -2.53 7.08 -23.67
C VAL A 104 -2.81 8.56 -23.49
N SER A 105 -3.79 9.08 -24.22
CA SER A 105 -4.32 10.43 -24.00
C SER A 105 -5.64 10.34 -23.24
N ILE A 106 -5.75 11.01 -22.10
CA ILE A 106 -6.98 11.08 -21.32
C ILE A 106 -7.48 12.51 -21.34
N LYS A 107 -8.64 12.73 -21.92
CA LYS A 107 -9.35 14.00 -21.91
C LYS A 107 -10.44 13.97 -20.85
N THR A 108 -10.42 14.92 -19.94
CA THR A 108 -11.43 15.08 -18.90
C THR A 108 -11.77 16.54 -18.75
N ARG A 109 -13.01 16.82 -18.34
CA ARG A 109 -13.34 18.15 -17.83
C ARG A 109 -12.85 18.26 -16.38
N HIS A 110 -12.32 19.41 -16.01
CA HIS A 110 -11.90 19.76 -14.65
C HIS A 110 -11.98 21.29 -14.50
N ASN A 111 -12.67 21.77 -13.47
CA ASN A 111 -12.92 23.20 -13.24
C ASN A 111 -13.50 23.92 -14.47
N HIS A 112 -14.51 23.33 -15.11
CA HIS A 112 -15.16 23.86 -16.32
C HIS A 112 -14.26 23.99 -17.57
N GLN A 113 -13.05 23.44 -17.53
CA GLN A 113 -12.12 23.41 -18.66
C GLN A 113 -11.83 21.98 -19.07
N CYS A 114 -11.56 21.76 -20.36
CA CYS A 114 -11.10 20.47 -20.86
C CYS A 114 -9.59 20.36 -20.71
N TRP A 115 -9.14 19.34 -20.01
CA TRP A 115 -7.73 19.01 -19.81
C TRP A 115 -7.38 17.73 -20.56
N GLU A 116 -6.19 17.70 -21.15
CA GLU A 116 -5.62 16.52 -21.78
C GLU A 116 -4.39 16.05 -20.99
N ILE A 117 -4.41 14.80 -20.56
CA ILE A 117 -3.36 14.16 -19.78
C ILE A 117 -2.72 13.10 -20.68
N LEU A 118 -1.45 13.31 -21.00
CA LEU A 118 -0.66 12.39 -21.80
C LEU A 118 0.10 11.43 -20.88
N GLN A 119 0.01 10.13 -21.16
CA GLN A 119 0.64 9.07 -20.41
C GLN A 119 1.26 8.05 -21.37
N VAL A 120 2.29 7.37 -20.90
CA VAL A 120 2.91 6.25 -21.60
C VAL A 120 2.88 5.05 -20.67
N TYR A 121 2.23 3.98 -21.12
CA TYR A 121 2.16 2.72 -20.40
C TYR A 121 3.19 1.75 -20.99
N ASP A 122 4.03 1.19 -20.13
CA ASP A 122 4.92 0.10 -20.50
C ASP A 122 4.12 -1.21 -20.56
N ILE A 123 4.29 -1.97 -21.64
CA ILE A 123 3.64 -3.27 -21.81
C ILE A 123 4.49 -4.33 -21.11
N SER A 124 3.87 -5.09 -20.22
CA SER A 124 4.51 -6.20 -19.53
C SER A 124 4.52 -7.47 -20.39
N PRO A 125 5.45 -8.42 -20.16
CA PRO A 125 5.35 -9.76 -20.73
C PRO A 125 4.10 -10.54 -20.29
N THR A 126 3.48 -10.15 -19.17
CA THR A 126 2.21 -10.75 -18.73
C THR A 126 1.06 -10.18 -19.57
N PRO A 127 0.27 -11.02 -20.26
CA PRO A 127 -0.85 -10.56 -21.09
C PRO A 127 -1.80 -9.65 -20.32
N GLY A 128 -2.18 -8.52 -20.93
CA GLY A 128 -3.09 -7.54 -20.33
C GLY A 128 -2.50 -6.70 -19.19
N ARG A 129 -1.28 -6.98 -18.74
CA ARG A 129 -0.60 -6.20 -17.68
C ARG A 129 0.23 -5.09 -18.29
N LEU A 130 0.02 -3.88 -17.77
CA LEU A 130 0.69 -2.67 -18.18
C LEU A 130 1.23 -1.95 -16.94
N THR A 131 2.16 -1.02 -17.11
CA THR A 131 2.67 -0.22 -15.99
C THR A 131 2.82 1.23 -16.41
N LEU A 132 2.23 2.13 -15.63
CA LEU A 132 2.54 3.55 -15.70
C LEU A 132 3.65 3.86 -14.69
N LYS A 133 4.84 4.20 -15.20
CA LYS A 133 5.99 4.57 -14.37
C LYS A 133 5.74 5.88 -13.64
N GLY A 134 5.95 5.86 -12.33
CA GLY A 134 6.01 7.08 -11.53
C GLY A 134 7.43 7.66 -11.49
N PRO A 135 7.63 8.80 -10.80
CA PRO A 135 8.96 9.36 -10.57
C PRO A 135 9.90 8.41 -9.80
N ARG A 136 9.32 7.43 -9.09
CA ARG A 136 10.03 6.37 -8.35
C ARG A 136 9.27 5.06 -8.49
N PRO A 137 9.94 3.89 -8.38
CA PRO A 137 9.30 2.59 -8.52
C PRO A 137 8.11 2.36 -7.57
N GLU A 138 8.15 2.88 -6.35
CA GLU A 138 7.06 2.72 -5.37
C GLU A 138 5.80 3.53 -5.72
N LEU A 139 5.92 4.43 -6.70
CA LEU A 139 4.84 5.26 -7.22
C LEU A 139 4.31 4.79 -8.57
N ASN A 140 4.85 3.69 -9.09
CA ASN A 140 4.31 3.04 -10.28
C ASN A 140 2.84 2.67 -10.05
N THR A 141 2.07 2.77 -11.13
CA THR A 141 0.70 2.28 -11.15
C THR A 141 0.69 1.03 -11.99
N ASP A 142 0.35 -0.08 -11.37
CA ASP A 142 0.15 -1.36 -12.04
C ASP A 142 -1.25 -1.37 -12.64
N ILE A 143 -1.36 -1.83 -13.88
CA ILE A 143 -2.58 -1.75 -14.66
C ILE A 143 -2.84 -3.14 -15.23
N MET A 144 -4.06 -3.65 -15.08
CA MET A 144 -4.45 -4.94 -15.60
C MET A 144 -5.77 -4.80 -16.35
N ILE A 145 -5.75 -5.17 -17.63
CA ILE A 145 -6.96 -5.36 -18.42
C ILE A 145 -7.48 -6.74 -18.08
N SER A 146 -8.60 -6.81 -17.36
CA SER A 146 -9.13 -8.08 -16.86
C SER A 146 -10.15 -8.71 -17.80
N ASP A 147 -10.83 -7.90 -18.61
CA ASP A 147 -11.84 -8.36 -19.55
C ASP A 147 -12.13 -7.29 -20.60
N THR A 148 -12.42 -7.71 -21.83
CA THR A 148 -12.75 -6.82 -22.96
C THR A 148 -13.22 -7.67 -24.14
N ASP A 149 -14.16 -7.15 -24.92
CA ASP A 149 -14.50 -7.68 -26.24
C ASP A 149 -13.84 -6.89 -27.39
N TYR A 150 -12.97 -5.93 -27.04
CA TYR A 150 -12.25 -5.01 -27.94
C TYR A 150 -13.10 -3.95 -28.64
N ASP A 151 -14.42 -4.07 -28.61
CA ASP A 151 -15.31 -3.25 -29.43
C ASP A 151 -16.32 -2.47 -28.58
N SER A 152 -16.95 -3.10 -27.58
CA SER A 152 -18.04 -2.50 -26.83
C SER A 152 -17.66 -2.15 -25.39
N TYR A 153 -16.79 -2.93 -24.74
CA TYR A 153 -16.39 -2.64 -23.35
C TYR A 153 -14.98 -3.10 -23.01
N ALA A 154 -14.42 -2.48 -21.97
CA ALA A 154 -13.18 -2.92 -21.34
C ALA A 154 -13.20 -2.67 -19.83
N VAL A 155 -12.79 -3.68 -19.07
CA VAL A 155 -12.64 -3.62 -17.61
C VAL A 155 -11.16 -3.54 -17.26
N ILE A 156 -10.76 -2.43 -16.65
CA ILE A 156 -9.36 -2.14 -16.34
C ILE A 156 -9.19 -1.86 -14.86
N PHE A 157 -8.29 -2.60 -14.23
CA PHE A 157 -7.86 -2.39 -12.87
C PHE A 157 -6.58 -1.57 -12.81
N TYR A 158 -6.54 -0.64 -11.87
CA TYR A 158 -5.39 0.20 -11.56
C TYR A 158 -5.04 0.00 -10.09
N GLN A 159 -3.79 -0.31 -9.81
CA GLN A 159 -3.28 -0.40 -8.46
C GLN A 159 -2.14 0.58 -8.25
N LYS A 160 -2.27 1.42 -7.22
CA LYS A 160 -1.23 2.34 -6.79
C LYS A 160 -1.12 2.31 -5.27
N ARG A 161 0.09 2.11 -4.75
CA ARG A 161 0.37 2.02 -3.30
C ARG A 161 -0.55 1.04 -2.57
N GLY A 162 -0.84 -0.11 -3.18
CA GLY A 162 -1.73 -1.15 -2.63
C GLY A 162 -3.21 -0.80 -2.60
N GLN A 163 -3.62 0.34 -3.17
CA GLN A 163 -5.02 0.72 -3.34
C GLN A 163 -5.46 0.41 -4.77
N ILE A 164 -6.57 -0.30 -4.90
CA ILE A 164 -7.10 -0.73 -6.19
C ILE A 164 -8.28 0.14 -6.64
N THR A 165 -8.34 0.38 -7.94
CA THR A 165 -9.41 1.10 -8.63
C THR A 165 -9.78 0.33 -9.89
N LEU A 166 -11.05 -0.03 -10.04
CA LEU A 166 -11.63 -0.57 -11.26
C LEU A 166 -12.23 0.56 -12.07
N LYS A 167 -12.05 0.51 -13.39
CA LYS A 167 -12.71 1.38 -14.36
C LYS A 167 -13.38 0.53 -15.43
N LEU A 168 -14.62 0.87 -15.74
CA LEU A 168 -15.36 0.33 -16.87
C LEU A 168 -15.33 1.36 -18.00
N TYR A 169 -14.82 0.95 -19.15
CA TYR A 169 -14.82 1.73 -20.37
C TYR A 169 -15.80 1.14 -21.39
N GLY A 170 -16.42 2.01 -22.18
CA GLY A 170 -17.23 1.64 -23.34
C GLY A 170 -16.56 2.07 -24.63
N GLY A 171 -16.52 1.17 -25.62
CA GLY A 171 -16.19 1.48 -27.00
C GLY A 171 -17.49 1.86 -27.70
N PHE A 172 -17.68 3.14 -28.00
CA PHE A 172 -18.81 3.59 -28.80
C PHE A 172 -18.23 4.26 -30.04
N LEU A 173 -18.59 3.74 -31.21
CA LEU A 173 -18.18 4.18 -32.55
C LEU A 173 -16.81 3.63 -33.00
N LYS A 174 -16.85 2.54 -33.77
CA LYS A 174 -15.97 2.37 -34.93
C LYS A 174 -16.76 2.73 -36.17
#